data_AF-A0A2V9Q585-F1
#
_entry.id   AF-A0A2V9Q585-F1
#
_cell.length_a   1.000
_cell.length_b   1.000
_cell.length_c   1.000
_cell.angle_alpha   90.00
_cell.angle_beta   90.00
_cell.angle_gamma   90.00
#
_symmetry.space_group_name_H-M   'P 1'
#
loop_
_entity.id
_entity.type
_entity.pdbx_description
1 polymer ?
#
loop_
_entity_poly.entity_id
_entity_poly.type
_entity_poly.pdbx_seq_one_letter_code
_entity_poly.pdbx_strand_id
1 'polypeptide(L)' 'MKQNVTISLDRQTLRKAKIIAAKQGTSISGLLAEQIEVLIGEEEAYEHAERQALALLEQGFHMGGVIHASRDELHER' A
#
# COMPACT_ATOMS: atom_id res chain seq x y z
N MET A 1 -0.85 14.06 -16.85
CA MET A 1 0.12 14.18 -17.97
C MET A 1 1.19 13.12 -17.80
N LYS A 2 1.69 12.49 -18.87
CA LYS A 2 2.79 11.50 -18.77
C LYS A 2 4.12 12.19 -19.05
N GLN A 3 5.14 11.93 -18.23
CA GLN A 3 6.52 12.39 -18.43
C GLN A 3 7.42 11.22 -18.80
N ASN A 4 8.36 11.45 -19.72
CA ASN A 4 9.30 10.42 -20.15
C ASN A 4 10.53 10.42 -19.25
N VAL A 5 10.97 9.23 -18.85
CA VAL A 5 12.18 9.04 -18.04
C VAL A 5 13.13 8.12 -18.80
N THR A 6 14.40 8.52 -18.89
CA THR A 6 15.47 7.69 -19.45
C THR A 6 16.16 6.95 -18.32
N ILE A 7 16.24 5.62 -18.44
CA ILE A 7 16.91 4.77 -17.45
C ILE A 7 18.03 3.96 -18.10
N SER A 8 19.11 3.77 -17.35
CA SER A 8 20.22 2.91 -17.75
C SER A 8 20.04 1.53 -17.12
N LEU A 9 19.95 0.50 -17.95
CA LEU A 9 19.86 -0.90 -17.54
C LEU A 9 20.98 -1.69 -18.20
N ASP A 10 21.52 -2.69 -17.51
CA ASP A 10 22.43 -3.62 -18.15
C ASP A 10 21.71 -4.47 -19.21
N ARG A 11 22.49 -5.01 -20.16
CA ARG A 11 21.93 -5.76 -21.29
C ARG A 11 21.16 -7.01 -20.86
N GLN A 12 21.57 -7.66 -19.76
CA GLN A 12 20.93 -8.88 -19.28
C GLN A 12 19.57 -8.56 -18.67
N THR A 13 19.49 -7.50 -17.86
CA THR A 13 18.24 -7.01 -17.26
C THR A 13 17.27 -6.55 -18.32
N LEU A 14 17.73 -5.77 -19.32
CA LEU A 14 16.87 -5.35 -20.44
C LEU A 14 16.30 -6.54 -21.22
N ARG A 15 17.10 -7.59 -21.44
CA ARG A 15 16.63 -8.82 -22.12
C ARG A 15 15.57 -9.56 -21.29
N LYS A 16 15.78 -9.71 -19.99
CA LYS A 16 14.79 -10.34 -19.10
C LYS A 16 13.50 -9.52 -19.02
N ALA A 17 13.61 -8.21 -18.88
CA ALA A 17 12.46 -7.29 -18.85
C ALA A 17 11.61 -7.41 -20.12
N LYS A 18 12.24 -7.49 -21.31
CA LYS A 18 11.51 -7.74 -22.58
C LYS A 18 10.70 -9.03 -22.56
N ILE A 19 11.27 -10.12 -22.04
CA ILE A 19 10.60 -11.42 -21.98
C ILE A 19 9.40 -11.34 -21.02
N ILE A 20 9.57 -10.72 -19.86
CA ILE A 20 8.51 -10.57 -18.86
C ILE A 20 7.38 -9.71 -19.41
N ALA A 21 7.72 -8.54 -19.97
CA ALA A 21 6.74 -7.63 -20.56
C ALA A 21 5.93 -8.32 -21.67
N ALA A 22 6.60 -9.06 -22.56
CA ALA A 22 5.94 -9.83 -23.61
C ALA A 22 5.02 -10.94 -23.04
N LYS A 23 5.44 -11.66 -22.00
CA LYS A 23 4.61 -12.68 -21.33
C LYS A 23 3.35 -12.09 -20.71
N GLN A 24 3.42 -10.86 -20.20
CA GLN A 24 2.30 -10.15 -19.58
C GLN A 24 1.49 -9.31 -20.59
N GLY A 25 1.86 -9.33 -21.88
CA GLY A 25 1.17 -8.54 -22.91
C GLY A 25 1.35 -7.02 -22.78
N THR A 26 2.41 -6.57 -22.08
CA THR A 26 2.69 -5.16 -21.84
C THR A 26 4.01 -4.71 -22.49
N SER A 27 4.28 -3.42 -22.46
CA SER A 27 5.57 -2.84 -22.89
C SER A 27 6.54 -2.73 -21.70
N ILE A 28 7.83 -2.52 -21.97
CA ILE A 28 8.81 -2.27 -20.88
C ILE A 28 8.41 -1.04 -20.07
N SER A 29 8.00 0.04 -20.73
CA SER A 29 7.55 1.26 -20.06
C SER A 29 6.28 1.04 -19.25
N GLY A 30 5.36 0.20 -19.73
CA GLY A 30 4.16 -0.19 -18.99
C GLY A 30 4.49 -1.01 -17.74
N LEU A 31 5.34 -2.03 -17.88
CA LEU A 31 5.84 -2.84 -16.77
C LEU A 31 6.52 -1.99 -15.70
N LEU A 32 7.35 -1.03 -16.10
CA LEU A 32 8.03 -0.12 -15.18
C LEU A 32 7.07 0.84 -14.49
N ALA A 33 6.09 1.38 -15.21
CA ALA A 33 5.07 2.25 -14.63
C ALA A 33 4.26 1.51 -13.56
N GLU A 34 3.80 0.29 -13.86
CA GLU A 34 3.08 -0.56 -12.90
C GLU A 34 3.93 -0.86 -11.67
N GLN A 35 5.21 -1.20 -11.85
CA GLN A 35 6.09 -1.47 -10.72
C GLN A 35 6.34 -0.22 -9.84
N ILE A 36 6.41 0.97 -10.45
CA ILE A 36 6.51 2.24 -9.72
C ILE A 36 5.22 2.51 -8.95
N GLU A 37 4.05 2.29 -9.55
CA GLU A 37 2.76 2.44 -8.89
C GLU A 37 2.62 1.49 -7.69
N VAL A 38 3.12 0.26 -7.80
CA VAL A 38 3.17 -0.69 -6.68
C VAL A 38 4.04 -0.15 -5.55
N LEU A 39 5.24 0.35 -5.85
CA LEU A 39 6.15 0.91 -4.83
C LEU A 39 5.55 2.13 -4.13
N ILE A 40 4.93 3.04 -4.89
CA ILE A 40 4.24 4.20 -4.33
C ILE A 40 3.07 3.74 -3.48
N GLY A 41 2.27 2.79 -3.96
CA GLY A 41 1.13 2.25 -3.21
C GLY A 41 1.54 1.58 -1.90
N GLU A 42 2.66 0.85 -1.87
CA GLU A 42 3.21 0.26 -0.65
C GLU A 42 3.63 1.34 0.38
N GLU A 43 4.22 2.43 -0.09
CA GLU A 43 4.65 3.55 0.77
C GLU A 43 3.45 4.38 1.27
N GLU A 44 2.52 4.70 0.38
CA GLU A 44 1.32 5.50 0.70
C GLU A 44 0.30 4.71 1.55
N ALA A 45 0.21 3.39 1.41
CA ALA A 45 -0.75 2.58 2.16
C ALA A 45 -0.53 2.67 3.67
N TYR A 46 0.73 2.68 4.12
CA TYR A 46 1.06 2.85 5.53
C TYR A 46 0.66 4.24 6.03
N GLU A 47 1.10 5.30 5.34
CA GLU A 47 0.78 6.69 5.74
C GLU A 47 -0.72 6.98 5.69
N HIS A 48 -1.44 6.36 4.77
CA HIS A 48 -2.88 6.47 4.68
C HIS A 48 -3.57 5.76 5.86
N ALA A 49 -3.15 4.54 6.19
CA ALA A 49 -3.67 3.80 7.33
C ALA A 49 -3.38 4.53 8.66
N GLU A 50 -2.18 5.10 8.80
CA GLU A 50 -1.79 5.90 9.96
C GLU A 50 -2.70 7.13 10.12
N ARG A 51 -2.87 7.92 9.05
CA ARG A 51 -3.77 9.10 9.08
C ARG A 51 -5.21 8.72 9.41
N GLN A 52 -5.72 7.62 8.84
CA GLN A 52 -7.06 7.14 9.17
C GLN A 52 -7.16 6.72 10.64
N ALA A 53 -6.19 5.97 11.16
CA ALA A 53 -6.18 5.53 12.55
C ALA A 53 -6.14 6.70 13.53
N LEU A 54 -5.30 7.71 13.26
CA LEU A 54 -5.21 8.93 14.07
C LEU A 54 -6.53 9.72 14.04
N ALA A 55 -7.14 9.88 12.87
CA ALA A 55 -8.44 10.55 12.76
C ALA A 55 -9.55 9.82 13.54
N LEU A 56 -9.55 8.47 13.54
CA LEU A 56 -10.50 7.67 14.31
C LEU A 56 -10.26 7.80 15.83
N LEU A 57 -9.00 7.88 16.26
CA LEU A 57 -8.65 8.12 17.67
C LEU A 57 -9.07 9.51 18.14
N GLU A 58 -8.84 10.54 17.32
CA GLU A 58 -9.25 11.93 17.62
C GLU A 58 -10.77 12.09 17.65
N GLN A 59 -11.48 11.48 16.70
CA GLN A 59 -12.94 11.49 16.68
C GLN A 59 -13.51 10.78 17.91
N GLY A 60 -12.86 9.68 18.33
CA GLY A 60 -13.36 8.80 19.36
C GLY A 60 -14.62 8.05 18.94
N PHE A 61 -14.91 6.93 19.60
CA PHE A 61 -16.12 6.16 19.33
C PHE A 61 -17.06 6.25 20.52
N HIS A 62 -18.29 6.72 20.27
CA HIS A 62 -19.39 6.49 21.21
C HIS A 62 -19.85 5.05 21.04
N MET A 63 -19.10 4.10 21.62
CA MET A 63 -19.32 2.66 21.44
C MET A 63 -20.68 2.17 21.95
N GLY A 64 -21.47 3.05 22.59
CA GLY A 64 -22.78 2.73 23.13
C GLY A 64 -22.68 1.73 24.28
N GLY A 65 -23.78 1.62 25.02
CA GLY A 65 -23.84 0.73 26.18
C GLY A 65 -23.67 1.46 27.51
N VAL A 66 -24.20 0.83 28.54
CA VAL A 66 -24.02 1.22 29.95
C VAL A 66 -22.94 0.31 30.49
N ILE A 67 -22.01 0.84 31.29
CA ILE A 67 -21.00 0.02 31.96
C ILE A 67 -21.74 -0.90 32.95
N HIS A 68 -21.90 -2.17 32.58
CA HIS A 68 -22.66 -3.16 33.35
C HIS A 68 -21.79 -4.04 34.24
N ALA A 69 -20.48 -4.04 34.02
CA ALA A 69 -19.53 -4.84 34.79
C ALA A 69 -18.23 -4.06 34.99
N SER A 70 -17.64 -4.24 36.16
CA SER A 70 -16.31 -3.70 36.46
C SER A 70 -15.22 -4.53 35.77
N ARG A 71 -14.02 -3.95 35.62
CA ARG A 71 -12.87 -4.64 35.03
C ARG A 71 -12.55 -5.95 35.76
N ASP A 72 -12.67 -5.96 37.08
CA ASP A 72 -12.33 -7.10 37.92
C ASP A 72 -13.33 -8.26 37.70
N GLU A 73 -14.62 -7.95 37.55
CA GLU A 73 -15.67 -8.95 37.23
C GLU A 73 -15.47 -9.62 35.86
N LEU A 74 -14.84 -8.92 34.90
CA LEU A 74 -14.54 -9.47 33.57
C LEU A 74 -13.26 -10.34 33.57
N HIS A 75 -12.38 -10.17 34.56
CA HIS A 75 -11.04 -10.77 34.58
C HIS A 75 -11.00 -12.15 35.27
N GLU A 76 -12.07 -12.55 35.97
CA GLU A 76 -12.18 -13.83 36.69
C GLU A 76 -12.69 -15.02 35.83
N ARG A 77 -12.50 -14.98 34.49
CA ARG A 77 -12.86 -16.11 33.62
C ARG A 77 -11.72 -17.08 33.38
#